data_AF-A0A293LIR7-F1
#
_entry.id   AF-A0A293LIR7-F1
#
_cell.length_a   1.000
_cell.length_b   1.000
_cell.length_c   1.000
_cell.angle_alpha   90.00
_cell.angle_beta   90.00
_cell.angle_gamma   90.00
#
_symmetry.space_group_name_H-M   'P 1'
#
loop_
_entity.id
_entity.type
_entity.pdbx_description
1 polymer ?
#
loop_
_entity_poly.entity_id
_entity_poly.type
_entity_poly.pdbx_seq_one_letter_code
_entity_poly.pdbx_strand_id
1 'polypeptide(L)'
;MVMVVGLEALQNICNPDRLKRDLRDCYSVVDRILTQLDQDTCTVGDLTGTVDTLLCTESQILQGRLDAFASEMDTLYGCLLVRGKVAVATKQWSHLTAQEISLISTLVNSSTKCTSQDIAIYLPTSCPTVCNRLVTLQLTQAVELCLLCGPAPSLAVLEEEVCSYWGDVLDLLKSASNLHPRNFPLGKSSTKKTVAFPQLDSNILGFWASHLQRRLWLFLSLTPTFLVLH
;
A
#
# COMPACT_ATOMS: atom_id res chain seq x y z
N MET A 1 0.44 -6.00 -15.49
CA MET A 1 -0.23 -6.76 -16.57
C MET A 1 -1.28 -7.72 -16.02
N VAL A 2 -0.94 -8.87 -15.41
CA VAL A 2 -1.96 -9.79 -14.83
C VAL A 2 -2.95 -9.07 -13.92
N MET A 3 -2.47 -8.16 -13.06
CA MET A 3 -3.32 -7.37 -12.16
C MET A 3 -4.40 -6.51 -12.84
N VAL A 4 -4.23 -6.11 -14.10
CA VAL A 4 -5.19 -5.23 -14.81
C VAL A 4 -6.03 -6.03 -15.80
N VAL A 5 -5.41 -7.00 -16.50
CA VAL A 5 -6.04 -7.75 -17.61
C VAL A 5 -6.62 -9.10 -17.17
N GLY A 6 -6.15 -9.66 -16.05
CA GLY A 6 -6.48 -11.01 -15.59
C GLY A 6 -5.64 -12.10 -16.28
N LEU A 7 -5.49 -13.24 -15.63
CA LEU A 7 -4.64 -14.33 -16.16
C LEU A 7 -5.28 -15.02 -17.37
N GLU A 8 -6.59 -15.24 -17.37
CA GLU A 8 -7.29 -15.97 -18.44
C GLU A 8 -7.25 -15.23 -19.77
N ALA A 9 -7.41 -13.91 -19.76
CA ALA A 9 -7.34 -13.08 -20.98
C ALA A 9 -5.93 -12.99 -21.57
N LEU A 10 -4.89 -13.15 -20.74
CA LEU A 10 -3.50 -13.23 -21.18
C LEU A 10 -3.12 -14.62 -21.73
N GLN A 11 -3.75 -15.69 -21.23
CA GLN A 11 -3.56 -17.04 -21.75
C GLN A 11 -4.36 -17.29 -23.04
N ASN A 12 -5.61 -16.82 -23.09
CA ASN A 12 -6.55 -17.04 -24.19
C ASN A 12 -6.72 -15.76 -25.04
N ILE A 13 -5.65 -15.34 -25.73
CA ILE A 13 -5.63 -14.13 -26.57
C ILE A 13 -6.51 -14.31 -27.81
N CYS A 14 -7.82 -14.12 -27.67
CA CYS A 14 -8.78 -14.25 -28.76
C CYS A 14 -8.84 -13.03 -29.69
N ASN A 15 -8.40 -11.84 -29.23
CA ASN A 15 -8.36 -10.62 -30.04
C ASN A 15 -7.22 -9.69 -29.61
N PRO A 16 -6.16 -9.51 -30.44
CA PRO A 16 -5.00 -8.70 -30.06
C PRO A 16 -5.31 -7.20 -29.96
N ASP A 17 -6.29 -6.68 -30.69
CA ASP A 17 -6.67 -5.25 -30.66
C ASP A 17 -7.65 -4.90 -29.53
N ARG A 18 -8.20 -5.91 -28.84
CA ARG A 18 -8.78 -5.74 -27.51
C ARG A 18 -7.67 -5.73 -26.45
N LEU A 19 -6.80 -6.75 -26.45
CA LEU A 19 -5.68 -6.84 -25.51
C LEU A 19 -4.79 -5.57 -25.50
N LYS A 20 -4.49 -4.97 -26.66
CA LYS A 20 -3.76 -3.69 -26.74
C LYS A 20 -4.46 -2.52 -26.04
N ARG A 21 -5.79 -2.50 -26.02
CA ARG A 21 -6.57 -1.48 -25.30
C ARG A 21 -6.57 -1.78 -23.80
N ASP A 22 -6.80 -3.02 -23.41
CA ASP A 22 -6.82 -3.44 -22.01
C ASP A 22 -5.42 -3.30 -21.34
N LEU A 23 -4.34 -3.43 -22.12
CA LEU A 23 -2.97 -3.14 -21.68
C LEU A 23 -2.65 -1.65 -21.56
N ARG A 24 -3.44 -0.74 -22.12
CA ARG A 24 -3.18 0.70 -22.08
C ARG A 24 -3.22 1.25 -20.66
N ASP A 25 -4.08 0.67 -19.82
CA ASP A 25 -4.21 1.05 -18.41
C ASP A 25 -3.01 0.56 -17.56
N CYS A 26 -2.19 -0.36 -18.09
CA CYS A 26 -0.89 -0.68 -17.50
C CYS A 26 0.18 0.38 -17.80
N TYR A 27 0.00 1.25 -18.80
CA TYR A 27 1.06 2.16 -19.24
C TYR A 27 1.35 3.24 -18.20
N SER A 28 0.35 3.75 -17.48
CA SER A 28 0.56 4.68 -16.34
C SER A 28 1.44 4.07 -15.24
N VAL A 29 1.23 2.78 -14.92
CA VAL A 29 2.04 2.03 -13.95
C VAL A 29 3.49 1.91 -14.45
N VAL A 30 3.69 1.52 -15.71
CA VAL A 30 5.02 1.34 -16.32
C VAL A 30 5.76 2.67 -16.44
N ASP A 31 5.11 3.71 -17.00
CA ASP A 31 5.68 5.05 -17.13
C ASP A 31 6.08 5.63 -15.77
N ARG A 32 5.30 5.36 -14.72
CA ARG A 32 5.63 5.79 -13.36
C ARG A 32 6.83 5.05 -12.78
N ILE A 33 6.92 3.72 -12.94
CA ILE A 33 8.11 2.96 -12.52
C ILE A 33 9.36 3.45 -13.26
N LEU A 34 9.27 3.67 -14.58
CA LEU A 34 10.37 4.23 -15.39
C LEU A 34 10.77 5.64 -14.91
N THR A 35 9.79 6.51 -14.68
CA THR A 35 10.04 7.88 -14.18
C THR A 35 10.69 7.88 -12.78
N GLN A 36 10.30 6.95 -11.91
CA GLN A 36 10.91 6.79 -10.58
C GLN A 36 12.35 6.27 -10.64
N LEU A 37 12.67 5.41 -11.63
CA LEU A 37 14.02 4.93 -11.91
C LEU A 37 14.92 6.06 -12.42
N ASP A 38 14.43 6.86 -13.37
CA ASP A 38 15.18 8.00 -13.94
C ASP A 38 15.48 9.12 -12.92
N GLN A 39 14.67 9.23 -11.86
CA GLN A 39 14.75 10.31 -10.88
C GLN A 39 15.42 9.92 -9.54
N ASP A 40 15.91 8.68 -9.38
CA ASP A 40 16.35 8.12 -8.08
C ASP A 40 15.28 8.26 -6.96
N THR A 41 13.99 8.34 -7.32
CA THR A 41 12.86 8.50 -6.38
C THR A 41 12.01 7.23 -6.21
N CYS A 42 12.50 6.09 -6.70
CA CYS A 42 11.93 4.77 -6.41
C CYS A 42 11.69 4.60 -4.90
N THR A 43 10.52 4.07 -4.53
CA THR A 43 10.36 3.56 -3.17
C THR A 43 11.06 2.20 -3.08
N VAL A 44 11.42 1.76 -1.87
CA VAL A 44 12.22 0.54 -1.72
C VAL A 44 11.43 -0.69 -2.19
N GLY A 45 10.11 -0.65 -2.01
CA GLY A 45 9.16 -1.66 -2.45
C GLY A 45 9.04 -1.83 -3.96
N ASP A 46 9.13 -0.75 -4.74
CA ASP A 46 9.12 -0.81 -6.21
C ASP A 46 10.35 -1.59 -6.74
N LEU A 47 11.50 -1.47 -6.09
CA LEU A 47 12.77 -2.11 -6.49
C LEU A 47 12.98 -3.53 -5.93
N THR A 48 12.38 -3.83 -4.77
CA THR A 48 12.64 -5.09 -4.04
C THR A 48 11.43 -6.03 -3.98
N GLY A 49 10.25 -5.59 -4.46
CA GLY A 49 9.00 -6.34 -4.31
C GLY A 49 8.50 -6.42 -2.86
N THR A 50 8.99 -5.53 -1.99
CA THR A 50 8.59 -5.43 -0.58
C THR A 50 7.51 -4.35 -0.39
N VAL A 51 6.92 -4.27 0.81
CA VAL A 51 5.91 -3.25 1.13
C VAL A 51 6.57 -2.09 1.86
N ASP A 52 6.54 -0.91 1.27
CA ASP A 52 6.88 0.33 1.96
C ASP A 52 5.82 0.64 3.03
N THR A 53 6.15 0.39 4.30
CA THR A 53 5.30 0.71 5.45
C THR A 53 5.68 2.04 6.11
N LEU A 54 4.73 2.69 6.79
CA LEU A 54 4.94 3.93 7.54
C LEU A 54 4.54 3.73 9.00
N LEU A 55 5.49 3.94 9.93
CA LEU A 55 5.22 3.83 11.36
C LEU A 55 4.61 5.13 11.89
N CYS A 56 3.31 5.11 12.19
CA CYS A 56 2.62 6.18 12.90
C CYS A 56 2.56 5.92 14.41
N THR A 57 2.70 6.96 15.24
CA THR A 57 2.33 6.91 16.68
C THR A 57 0.86 6.56 16.88
N GLU A 58 0.02 6.94 15.92
CA GLU A 58 -1.45 6.83 15.97
C GLU A 58 -1.97 5.55 15.30
N SER A 59 -1.06 4.65 14.88
CA SER A 59 -1.39 3.44 14.12
C SER A 59 -2.46 2.58 14.78
N GLN A 60 -2.43 2.41 16.12
CA GLN A 60 -3.44 1.63 16.84
C GLN A 60 -4.86 2.21 16.72
N ILE A 61 -5.00 3.53 16.74
CA ILE A 61 -6.30 4.21 16.61
C ILE A 61 -6.79 4.12 15.16
N LEU A 62 -5.90 4.35 14.19
CA LEU A 62 -6.20 4.26 12.76
C LEU A 62 -6.54 2.82 12.34
N GLN A 63 -5.86 1.82 12.90
CA GLN A 63 -6.12 0.40 12.69
C GLN A 63 -7.52 0.03 13.20
N GLY A 64 -7.86 0.39 14.45
CA GLY A 64 -9.19 0.13 15.01
C GLY A 64 -10.31 0.81 14.22
N ARG A 65 -10.09 2.04 13.74
CA ARG A 65 -11.02 2.74 12.84
C ARG A 65 -11.16 2.05 11.49
N LEU A 66 -10.06 1.59 10.89
CA LEU A 66 -10.05 0.87 9.62
C LEU A 66 -10.76 -0.49 9.72
N ASP A 67 -10.47 -1.30 10.75
CA ASP A 67 -11.08 -2.62 10.93
C ASP A 67 -12.61 -2.51 11.17
N ALA A 68 -13.05 -1.50 11.92
CA ALA A 68 -14.47 -1.22 12.11
C ALA A 68 -15.16 -0.72 10.83
N PHE A 69 -14.56 0.23 10.10
CA PHE A 69 -15.09 0.70 8.82
C PHE A 69 -15.18 -0.43 7.78
N ALA A 70 -14.14 -1.27 7.69
CA ALA A 70 -14.13 -2.41 6.79
C ALA A 70 -15.27 -3.40 7.11
N SER A 71 -15.53 -3.62 8.41
CA SER A 71 -16.64 -4.46 8.90
C SER A 71 -18.02 -3.87 8.61
N GLU A 72 -18.19 -2.55 8.75
CA GLU A 72 -19.45 -1.85 8.42
C GLU A 72 -19.75 -1.91 6.91
N MET A 73 -18.72 -1.87 6.07
CA MET A 73 -18.85 -1.96 4.61
C MET A 73 -18.89 -3.40 4.05
N ASP A 74 -18.94 -4.43 4.91
CA ASP A 74 -18.86 -5.86 4.55
C ASP A 74 -17.63 -6.20 3.68
N THR A 75 -16.48 -5.61 4.02
CA THR A 75 -15.19 -5.81 3.35
C THR A 75 -14.15 -6.38 4.31
N LEU A 76 -13.41 -7.40 3.86
CA LEU A 76 -12.32 -7.98 4.67
C LEU A 76 -10.97 -7.30 4.43
N TYR A 77 -10.81 -6.65 3.28
CA TYR A 77 -9.54 -6.14 2.75
C TYR A 77 -9.57 -4.62 2.69
N GLY A 78 -8.82 -3.96 3.58
CA GLY A 78 -8.60 -2.52 3.52
C GLY A 78 -7.20 -2.12 3.96
N CYS A 79 -6.70 -0.99 3.46
CA CYS A 79 -5.50 -0.33 3.97
C CYS A 79 -5.57 1.19 3.82
N LEU A 80 -4.85 1.92 4.68
CA LEU A 80 -4.59 3.35 4.50
C LEU A 80 -3.20 3.54 3.90
N LEU A 81 -3.15 4.19 2.74
CA LEU A 81 -1.93 4.65 2.09
C LEU A 81 -1.65 6.12 2.49
N VAL A 82 -0.42 6.39 2.94
CA VAL A 82 0.07 7.75 3.21
C VAL A 82 1.18 8.05 2.21
N ARG A 83 0.90 8.93 1.25
CA ARG A 83 1.78 9.23 0.10
C ARG A 83 2.29 7.97 -0.59
N GLY A 84 1.41 6.99 -0.76
CA GLY A 84 1.73 5.73 -1.43
C GLY A 84 2.37 4.63 -0.57
N LYS A 85 2.55 4.85 0.73
CA LYS A 85 3.09 3.85 1.67
C LYS A 85 1.99 3.33 2.60
N VAL A 86 1.98 2.03 2.91
CA VAL A 86 0.97 1.44 3.81
C VAL A 86 1.22 1.89 5.25
N ALA A 87 0.30 2.65 5.84
CA ALA A 87 0.39 3.09 7.23
C ALA A 87 -0.30 2.13 8.21
N VAL A 88 -1.48 1.62 7.83
CA VAL A 88 -2.24 0.58 8.54
C VAL A 88 -3.01 -0.27 7.53
N ALA A 89 -3.31 -1.51 7.86
CA ALA A 89 -3.96 -2.48 6.97
C ALA A 89 -4.75 -3.52 7.77
N THR A 90 -5.90 -3.97 7.26
CA THR A 90 -6.65 -5.06 7.91
C THR A 90 -5.80 -6.33 7.98
N LYS A 91 -6.12 -7.23 8.91
CA LYS A 91 -5.40 -8.51 9.04
C LYS A 91 -5.40 -9.31 7.74
N GLN A 92 -6.52 -9.31 7.02
CA GLN A 92 -6.68 -10.05 5.76
C GLN A 92 -5.92 -9.39 4.61
N TRP A 93 -5.78 -8.06 4.60
CA TRP A 93 -4.85 -7.38 3.69
C TRP A 93 -3.39 -7.78 3.96
N SER A 94 -3.01 -7.92 5.23
CA SER A 94 -1.66 -8.31 5.64
C SER A 94 -1.32 -9.78 5.35
N HIS A 95 -2.30 -10.60 4.97
CA HIS A 95 -2.11 -11.96 4.46
C HIS A 95 -1.85 -12.01 2.93
N LEU A 96 -2.04 -10.91 2.20
CA LEU A 96 -1.65 -10.82 0.78
C LEU A 96 -0.13 -10.86 0.62
N THR A 97 0.36 -11.26 -0.56
CA THR A 97 1.80 -11.27 -0.80
C THR A 97 2.38 -9.86 -0.87
N ALA A 98 3.63 -9.68 -0.43
CA ALA A 98 4.30 -8.38 -0.49
C ALA A 98 4.34 -7.80 -1.91
N GLN A 99 4.43 -8.66 -2.93
CA GLN A 99 4.34 -8.28 -4.34
C GLN A 99 2.95 -7.73 -4.72
N GLU A 100 1.86 -8.36 -4.26
CA GLU A 100 0.50 -7.86 -4.50
C GLU A 100 0.27 -6.51 -3.83
N ILE A 101 0.67 -6.36 -2.57
CA ILE A 101 0.51 -5.10 -1.81
C ILE A 101 1.35 -3.97 -2.44
N SER A 102 2.59 -4.29 -2.86
CA SER A 102 3.45 -3.36 -3.60
C SER A 102 2.80 -2.94 -4.91
N LEU A 103 2.38 -3.90 -5.76
CA LEU A 103 1.71 -3.63 -7.04
C LEU A 103 0.42 -2.80 -6.89
N ILE A 104 -0.42 -3.07 -5.87
CA ILE A 104 -1.59 -2.24 -5.57
C ILE A 104 -1.14 -0.82 -5.22
N SER A 105 -0.14 -0.66 -4.36
CA SER A 105 0.38 0.65 -3.98
C SER A 105 0.91 1.41 -5.21
N THR A 106 1.72 0.79 -6.06
CA THR A 106 2.23 1.40 -7.30
C THR A 106 1.09 1.76 -8.25
N LEU A 107 0.06 0.92 -8.40
CA LEU A 107 -1.13 1.17 -9.21
C LEU A 107 -1.90 2.41 -8.72
N VAL A 108 -2.27 2.47 -7.44
CA VAL A 108 -2.99 3.61 -6.86
C VAL A 108 -2.21 4.90 -7.06
N ASN A 109 -0.90 4.89 -6.77
CA ASN A 109 -0.05 6.06 -6.96
C ASN A 109 0.18 6.47 -8.44
N SER A 110 0.02 5.54 -9.38
CA SER A 110 0.11 5.80 -10.83
C SER A 110 -1.19 6.30 -11.45
N SER A 111 -2.30 6.08 -10.74
CA SER A 111 -3.62 6.53 -11.16
C SER A 111 -3.72 8.06 -11.03
N THR A 112 -4.58 8.69 -11.82
CA THR A 112 -4.81 10.13 -11.73
C THR A 112 -5.38 10.48 -10.35
N LYS A 113 -4.91 11.54 -9.70
CA LYS A 113 -5.41 11.93 -8.37
C LYS A 113 -6.87 12.39 -8.46
N CYS A 114 -7.78 11.52 -8.05
CA CYS A 114 -9.22 11.77 -7.97
C CYS A 114 -9.67 11.66 -6.51
N THR A 115 -10.82 12.25 -6.18
CA THR A 115 -11.46 12.11 -4.86
C THR A 115 -11.83 10.67 -4.54
N SER A 116 -12.18 9.92 -5.58
CA SER A 116 -12.66 8.54 -5.52
C SER A 116 -12.33 7.84 -6.84
N GLN A 117 -12.00 6.55 -6.78
CA GLN A 117 -11.83 5.69 -7.96
C GLN A 117 -12.34 4.28 -7.67
N ASP A 118 -12.79 3.63 -8.73
CA ASP A 118 -13.26 2.25 -8.72
C ASP A 118 -12.60 1.54 -9.93
N ILE A 119 -11.72 0.58 -9.65
CA ILE A 119 -10.87 -0.07 -10.65
C ILE A 119 -10.97 -1.59 -10.48
N ALA A 120 -11.27 -2.28 -11.58
CA ALA A 120 -11.20 -3.73 -11.66
C ALA A 120 -9.74 -4.20 -11.61
N ILE A 121 -9.39 -5.03 -10.62
CA ILE A 121 -8.06 -5.64 -10.50
C ILE A 121 -8.13 -7.16 -10.31
N TYR A 122 -7.00 -7.83 -10.55
CA TYR A 122 -6.78 -9.23 -10.26
C TYR A 122 -5.57 -9.37 -9.33
N LEU A 123 -5.58 -10.37 -8.45
CA LEU A 123 -4.48 -10.60 -7.50
C LEU A 123 -3.60 -11.74 -8.06
N PRO A 124 -2.39 -11.48 -8.60
CA PRO A 124 -1.66 -12.46 -9.40
C PRO A 124 -1.32 -13.78 -8.69
N THR A 125 -1.24 -13.77 -7.36
CA THR A 125 -0.92 -14.97 -6.55
C THR A 125 -2.15 -15.50 -5.83
N SER A 126 -2.97 -14.60 -5.27
CA SER A 126 -4.11 -14.94 -4.41
C SER A 126 -5.36 -15.28 -5.22
N CYS A 127 -5.67 -14.51 -6.26
CA CYS A 127 -6.90 -14.62 -7.07
C CYS A 127 -6.65 -14.17 -8.53
N PRO A 128 -5.91 -14.94 -9.34
CA PRO A 128 -5.49 -14.52 -10.69
C PRO A 128 -6.60 -14.58 -11.76
N THR A 129 -7.66 -15.34 -11.49
CA THR A 129 -8.83 -15.52 -12.39
C THR A 129 -10.05 -14.72 -11.94
N VAL A 130 -10.13 -14.36 -10.65
CA VAL A 130 -11.28 -13.62 -10.09
C VAL A 130 -10.99 -12.13 -10.09
N CYS A 131 -11.84 -11.37 -10.76
CA CYS A 131 -11.80 -9.92 -10.72
C CYS A 131 -12.30 -9.41 -9.36
N ASN A 132 -11.48 -8.61 -8.70
CA ASN A 132 -11.77 -7.92 -7.45
C ASN A 132 -11.89 -6.42 -7.74
N ARG A 133 -12.67 -5.69 -6.95
CA ARG A 133 -12.90 -4.27 -7.18
C ARG A 133 -12.07 -3.44 -6.20
N LEU A 134 -10.99 -2.82 -6.69
CA LEU A 134 -10.19 -1.89 -5.90
C LEU A 134 -10.87 -0.52 -5.90
N VAL A 135 -11.39 -0.13 -4.73
CA VAL A 135 -11.91 1.21 -4.49
C VAL A 135 -10.87 2.03 -3.76
N THR A 136 -10.59 3.23 -4.25
CA THR A 136 -9.71 4.21 -3.59
C THR A 136 -10.51 5.47 -3.25
N LEU A 137 -10.31 6.02 -2.06
CA LEU A 137 -11.04 7.17 -1.54
C LEU A 137 -10.06 8.13 -0.88
N GLN A 138 -9.97 9.36 -1.39
CA GLN A 138 -9.01 10.36 -0.94
C GLN A 138 -9.50 11.06 0.34
N LEU A 139 -8.97 10.64 1.49
CA LEU A 139 -9.30 11.26 2.79
C LEU A 139 -8.62 12.63 2.96
N THR A 140 -7.39 12.77 2.45
CA THR A 140 -6.66 14.05 2.41
C THR A 140 -5.72 14.10 1.19
N GLN A 141 -5.12 15.25 0.90
CA GLN A 141 -4.12 15.41 -0.18
C GLN A 141 -2.92 14.43 -0.12
N ALA A 142 -2.70 13.79 1.03
CA ALA A 142 -1.58 12.88 1.30
C ALA A 142 -2.00 11.53 1.87
N VAL A 143 -3.31 11.26 2.04
CA VAL A 143 -3.83 10.01 2.64
C VAL A 143 -5.02 9.50 1.84
N GLU A 144 -4.93 8.24 1.42
CA GLU A 144 -5.88 7.53 0.57
C GLU A 144 -6.29 6.24 1.27
N LEU A 145 -7.59 5.96 1.34
CA LEU A 145 -8.16 4.69 1.80
C LEU A 145 -8.33 3.78 0.59
N CYS A 146 -7.82 2.55 0.69
CA CYS A 146 -7.93 1.53 -0.35
C CYS A 146 -8.69 0.33 0.20
N LEU A 147 -9.67 -0.18 -0.55
CA LEU A 147 -10.54 -1.30 -0.18
C LEU A 147 -10.61 -2.28 -1.36
N LEU A 148 -10.52 -3.59 -1.10
CA LEU A 148 -10.90 -4.60 -2.10
C LEU A 148 -12.33 -5.06 -1.79
N CYS A 149 -13.26 -4.60 -2.62
CA CYS A 149 -14.67 -4.89 -2.53
C CYS A 149 -15.06 -6.01 -3.50
N GLY A 150 -16.19 -6.67 -3.21
CA GLY A 150 -16.92 -7.47 -4.17
C GLY A 150 -17.84 -6.62 -5.06
N PRO A 151 -18.97 -7.17 -5.54
CA PRO A 151 -19.94 -6.42 -6.34
C PRO A 151 -20.69 -5.33 -5.55
N ALA A 152 -20.75 -5.44 -4.22
CA ALA A 152 -21.30 -4.47 -3.28
C ALA A 152 -20.28 -4.16 -2.18
N PRO A 153 -20.38 -3.02 -1.46
CA PRO A 153 -21.29 -1.87 -1.68
C PRO A 153 -20.93 -1.09 -2.96
N SER A 154 -21.71 -0.08 -3.37
CA SER A 154 -21.38 0.78 -4.53
C SER A 154 -20.51 1.98 -4.15
N LEU A 155 -19.72 2.52 -5.10
CA LEU A 155 -18.83 3.66 -4.86
C LEU A 155 -19.51 4.85 -4.15
N ALA A 156 -20.70 5.26 -4.59
CA ALA A 156 -21.44 6.38 -3.99
C ALA A 156 -21.77 6.19 -2.50
N VAL A 157 -22.09 4.96 -2.08
CA VAL A 157 -22.34 4.63 -0.67
C VAL A 157 -21.05 4.72 0.14
N LEU A 158 -19.94 4.25 -0.43
CA LEU A 158 -18.63 4.37 0.20
C LEU A 158 -18.17 5.83 0.34
N GLU A 159 -18.49 6.71 -0.62
CA GLU A 159 -18.19 8.15 -0.55
C GLU A 159 -18.96 8.85 0.57
N GLU A 160 -20.26 8.61 0.69
CA GLU A 160 -21.12 9.17 1.75
C GLU A 160 -20.65 8.72 3.14
N GLU A 161 -20.45 7.40 3.31
CA GLU A 161 -20.01 6.82 4.58
C GLU A 161 -18.58 7.22 4.96
N VAL A 162 -17.66 7.35 3.99
CA VAL A 162 -16.30 7.85 4.27
C VAL A 162 -16.32 9.27 4.82
N CYS A 163 -17.14 10.17 4.26
CA CYS A 163 -17.24 11.54 4.72
C CYS A 163 -17.78 11.62 6.17
N SER A 164 -18.77 10.78 6.48
CA SER A 164 -19.34 10.66 7.82
C SER A 164 -18.32 10.09 8.82
N TYR A 165 -17.72 8.94 8.51
CA TYR A 165 -16.94 8.15 9.46
C TYR A 165 -15.53 8.70 9.73
N TRP A 166 -14.86 9.24 8.71
CA TRP A 166 -13.47 9.73 8.83
C TRP A 166 -13.37 11.21 9.23
N GLY A 167 -14.48 11.96 9.20
CA GLY A 167 -14.52 13.39 9.54
C GLY A 167 -13.88 13.72 10.90
N ASP A 168 -14.23 12.95 11.93
CA ASP A 168 -13.71 13.09 13.30
C ASP A 168 -12.20 12.78 13.45
N VAL A 169 -11.62 12.10 12.47
CA VAL A 169 -10.25 11.54 12.52
C VAL A 169 -9.30 12.30 11.58
N LEU A 170 -9.79 13.28 10.81
CA LEU A 170 -9.01 14.03 9.83
C LEU A 170 -7.73 14.67 10.39
N ASP A 171 -7.72 15.14 11.64
CA ASP A 171 -6.54 15.76 12.24
C ASP A 171 -5.46 14.75 12.67
N LEU A 172 -5.86 13.50 12.96
CA LEU A 172 -4.94 12.38 13.13
C LEU A 172 -4.35 11.96 11.76
N LEU A 173 -5.18 11.87 10.71
CA LEU A 173 -4.68 11.60 9.35
C LEU A 173 -3.70 12.66 8.85
N LYS A 174 -3.95 13.95 9.12
CA LYS A 174 -3.00 15.03 8.84
C LYS A 174 -1.70 14.85 9.66
N SER A 175 -1.80 14.49 10.94
CA SER A 175 -0.65 14.25 11.82
C SER A 175 0.22 13.09 11.33
N ALA A 176 -0.39 11.97 10.92
CA ALA A 176 0.27 10.86 10.24
C ALA A 176 0.94 11.31 8.92
N SER A 177 0.29 12.14 8.11
CA SER A 177 0.86 12.63 6.83
C SER A 177 2.12 13.49 7.00
N ASN A 178 2.25 14.18 8.14
CA ASN A 178 3.41 15.00 8.49
C ASN A 178 4.65 14.19 8.91
N LEU A 179 4.53 12.86 9.06
CA LEU A 179 5.67 11.97 9.33
C LEU A 179 6.53 11.73 8.09
N HIS A 180 6.01 11.98 6.90
CA HIS A 180 6.77 11.94 5.65
C HIS A 180 7.72 13.15 5.57
N PRO A 181 8.99 13.00 5.13
CA PRO A 181 9.59 11.80 4.54
C PRO A 181 10.26 10.83 5.54
N ARG A 182 10.22 11.12 6.86
CA ARG A 182 10.98 10.36 7.87
C ARG A 182 10.36 9.00 8.23
N ASN A 183 9.06 8.83 7.98
CA ASN A 183 8.29 7.60 8.21
C ASN A 183 8.34 7.07 9.66
N PHE A 184 8.69 7.93 10.62
CA PHE A 184 8.83 7.60 12.04
C PHE A 184 8.43 8.81 12.90
N PRO A 185 7.71 8.62 14.02
CA PRO A 185 7.33 9.69 14.92
C PRO A 185 8.55 10.31 15.61
N LEU A 186 8.67 11.63 15.53
CA LEU A 186 9.59 12.36 16.40
C LEU A 186 9.07 12.28 17.83
N GLY A 187 9.72 11.48 18.67
CA GLY A 187 9.41 11.37 20.09
C GLY A 187 9.41 12.76 20.74
N LYS A 188 8.22 13.24 21.15
CA LYS A 188 8.07 14.51 21.87
C LYS A 188 8.49 14.36 23.33
N SER A 189 9.79 14.17 23.57
CA SER A 189 10.40 14.59 24.82
C SER A 189 11.87 14.97 24.64
N SER A 190 12.16 16.21 25.01
CA SER A 190 13.49 16.55 25.51
C SER A 190 13.72 15.76 26.78
N THR A 191 14.55 14.71 26.74
CA THR A 191 15.51 14.32 27.80
C THR A 191 16.26 13.05 27.39
N LYS A 192 17.50 12.91 27.88
CA LYS A 192 18.35 11.74 27.63
C LYS A 192 17.85 10.53 28.43
N LYS A 193 17.13 9.59 27.78
CA LYS A 193 17.26 8.12 27.92
C LYS A 193 16.16 7.38 27.15
N THR A 194 16.56 6.30 26.48
CA THR A 194 15.70 5.21 25.99
C THR A 194 14.55 5.62 25.07
N VAL A 195 14.79 5.55 23.75
CA VAL A 195 13.70 5.41 22.77
C VAL A 195 13.06 4.05 23.00
N ALA A 196 11.86 4.03 23.59
CA ALA A 196 11.01 2.85 23.60
C ALA A 196 10.46 2.68 22.19
N PHE A 197 10.94 1.66 21.47
CA PHE A 197 10.30 1.23 20.24
C PHE A 197 8.90 0.67 20.61
N PRO A 198 7.81 1.09 19.95
CA PRO A 198 6.56 0.34 20.06
C PRO A 198 6.83 -1.10 19.60
N GLN A 199 6.17 -2.10 20.21
CA GLN A 199 6.35 -3.50 19.81
C GLN A 199 6.00 -3.64 18.32
N LEU A 200 7.02 -3.81 17.48
CA LEU A 200 6.81 -4.17 16.09
C LEU A 200 6.28 -5.60 16.06
N ASP A 201 5.18 -5.79 15.35
CA ASP A 201 4.73 -7.12 15.00
C ASP A 201 5.80 -7.81 14.14
N SER A 202 5.98 -9.11 14.32
CA SER A 202 7.15 -9.85 13.77
C SER A 202 7.21 -9.88 12.23
N ASN A 203 6.12 -9.47 11.57
CA ASN A 203 6.02 -9.34 10.12
C ASN A 203 6.45 -7.96 9.57
N ILE A 204 6.77 -6.98 10.45
CA ILE A 204 7.20 -5.63 10.06
C ILE A 204 8.71 -5.47 10.32
N LEU A 205 9.53 -6.19 9.54
CA LEU A 205 10.99 -6.05 9.60
C LEU A 205 11.47 -4.94 8.67
N GLY A 206 11.89 -3.81 9.25
CA GLY A 206 12.37 -2.66 8.48
C GLY A 206 13.06 -1.55 9.26
N PHE A 207 13.53 -1.79 10.50
CA PHE A 207 14.22 -0.76 11.30
C PHE A 207 15.61 -1.22 11.77
N TRP A 208 16.65 -0.77 11.06
CA TRP A 208 18.02 -0.73 11.57
C TRP A 208 18.54 0.71 11.55
N ALA A 209 18.63 1.30 12.75
CA ALA A 209 19.20 2.62 12.94
C ALA A 209 20.73 2.51 13.08
N SER A 210 21.48 2.80 12.01
CA SER A 210 22.94 3.00 12.05
C SER A 210 23.28 4.48 11.84
N HIS A 211 23.17 5.27 12.92
CA HIS A 211 23.57 6.68 12.92
C HIS A 211 25.10 6.82 13.02
N LEU A 212 25.84 6.66 11.92
CA LEU A 212 27.03 7.49 11.62
C LEU A 212 27.57 7.33 10.17
N GLN A 213 27.99 8.46 9.60
CA GLN A 213 28.88 8.62 8.43
C GLN A 213 28.49 8.03 7.06
N ARG A 214 27.75 8.87 6.31
CA ARG A 214 27.95 9.25 4.89
C ARG A 214 28.23 8.14 3.83
N ARG A 215 27.27 8.10 2.89
CA ARG A 215 27.32 7.71 1.47
C ARG A 215 27.28 6.20 1.14
N LEU A 216 26.34 5.91 0.22
CA LEU A 216 25.99 4.62 -0.38
C LEU A 216 25.55 3.53 0.60
N TRP A 217 24.22 3.32 0.66
CA TRP A 217 23.61 2.13 1.26
C TRP A 217 22.91 1.33 0.17
N LEU A 218 23.68 0.47 -0.50
CA LEU A 218 23.15 -0.71 -1.17
C LEU A 218 22.81 -1.75 -0.09
N PHE A 219 21.61 -2.32 -0.11
CA PHE A 219 21.28 -3.49 0.71
C PHE A 219 20.86 -4.65 -0.18
N LEU A 220 21.81 -5.55 -0.43
CA LEU A 220 21.54 -6.92 -0.85
C LEU A 220 21.21 -7.76 0.38
N SER A 221 20.08 -8.46 0.39
CA SER A 221 19.85 -9.58 1.30
C SER A 221 20.19 -10.90 0.59
N LEU A 222 21.44 -11.36 0.74
CA LEU A 222 21.72 -12.77 0.49
C LEU A 222 21.05 -13.62 1.56
N THR A 223 20.27 -14.61 1.14
CA THR A 223 19.84 -15.73 1.97
C THR A 223 21.04 -16.57 2.41
N PRO A 224 21.18 -16.93 3.69
CA PRO A 224 22.04 -18.03 4.11
C PRO A 224 21.26 -19.34 4.07
N THR A 225 21.55 -20.19 3.08
CA THR A 225 21.11 -21.58 3.06
C THR A 225 21.75 -22.34 4.22
N PHE A 226 20.97 -23.13 4.98
CA PHE A 226 21.49 -24.01 6.03
C PHE A 226 22.37 -25.13 5.44
N LEU A 227 23.68 -25.05 5.68
CA LEU A 227 24.72 -26.10 5.60
C LEU A 227 25.99 -25.54 6.29
N VAL A 228 26.88 -26.28 6.98
CA VAL A 228 26.89 -27.60 7.65
C VAL A 228 28.17 -27.57 8.54
N LEU A 229 28.26 -28.14 9.76
CA LEU A 229 28.71 -29.52 10.08
C LEU A 229 28.99 -29.57 11.61
N HIS A 230 28.63 -30.66 12.30
CA HIS A 230 29.49 -31.33 13.32
C HIS A 230 29.08 -32.81 13.43
#